data_AF-A0A371PZ43-F1
#
_entry.id   AF-A0A371PZ43-F1
#
_cell.length_a   1.000
_cell.length_b   1.000
_cell.length_c   1.000
_cell.angle_alpha   90.00
_cell.angle_beta   90.00
_cell.angle_gamma   90.00
#
_symmetry.space_group_name_H-M   'P 1'
#
loop_
_entity.id
_entity.type
_entity.pdbx_description
1 polymer ?
#
loop_
_entity_poly.entity_id
_entity_poly.type
_entity_poly.pdbx_seq_one_letter_code
_entity_poly.pdbx_strand_id
1 'polypeptide(L)'
;MTLMDAIKNLGPAFPAAVLAAVCTHWLTRRRDRRFRMWDHRMDVYDEAIRSLRARSKTRREVTQRSQSLGVLDPNLEEKEYQLFGARMDMFASDEVLALQRASFAAMSRWMKEVEIARMPYAALPVDVSVRGPAGDMDDVDWNGVVQLCAEADDADGALVRRMLSEAKFKHERAWPSGAWTWIKSVWPRIRERQQDKAARRALDELSDLSGSHR
;
A
#
# COMPACT_ATOMS: atom_id res chain seq x y z
N MET A 1 -64.46 16.60 -11.36
CA MET A 1 -63.72 15.61 -10.54
C MET A 1 -62.34 16.18 -10.31
N THR A 2 -62.05 16.58 -9.07
CA THR A 2 -60.79 17.26 -8.75
C THR A 2 -59.70 16.22 -8.44
N LEU A 3 -58.42 16.60 -8.60
CA LEU A 3 -57.27 15.74 -8.25
C LEU A 3 -57.36 15.23 -6.79
N MET A 4 -57.96 16.03 -5.91
CA MET A 4 -58.25 15.69 -4.52
C MET A 4 -59.30 14.58 -4.35
N ASP A 5 -60.32 14.50 -5.21
CA ASP A 5 -61.33 13.45 -5.16
C ASP A 5 -60.77 12.11 -5.68
N ALA A 6 -59.86 12.16 -6.66
CA ALA A 6 -59.15 11.00 -7.15
C ALA A 6 -58.19 10.42 -6.09
N ILE A 7 -57.52 11.28 -5.30
CA ILE A 7 -56.62 10.86 -4.21
C ILE A 7 -57.37 10.22 -3.05
N LYS A 8 -58.56 10.72 -2.70
CA LYS A 8 -59.40 10.14 -1.63
C LYS A 8 -59.95 8.75 -1.98
N ASN A 9 -60.13 8.44 -3.27
CA ASN A 9 -60.66 7.15 -3.74
C ASN A 9 -59.60 6.05 -3.89
N LEU A 10 -58.31 6.34 -3.69
CA LEU A 10 -57.22 5.38 -3.90
C LEU A 10 -57.03 4.39 -2.72
N GLY A 11 -57.81 4.53 -1.64
CA GLY A 11 -57.76 3.65 -0.47
C GLY A 11 -56.44 3.70 0.31
N PRO A 12 -56.35 3.06 1.48
CA PRO A 12 -55.16 3.08 2.33
C PRO A 12 -53.94 2.37 1.71
N ALA A 13 -54.14 1.57 0.65
CA ALA A 13 -53.07 0.85 -0.06
C ALA A 13 -52.18 1.78 -0.90
N PHE A 14 -52.70 2.90 -1.40
CA PHE A 14 -51.94 3.84 -2.22
C PHE A 14 -50.84 4.60 -1.45
N PRO A 15 -51.09 5.22 -0.28
CA PRO A 15 -50.02 5.82 0.51
C PRO A 15 -48.99 4.79 0.97
N ALA A 16 -49.41 3.54 1.24
CA ALA A 16 -48.50 2.45 1.58
C ALA A 16 -47.57 2.07 0.40
N ALA A 17 -48.11 1.98 -0.82
CA ALA A 17 -47.33 1.70 -2.03
C ALA A 17 -46.36 2.83 -2.39
N VAL A 18 -46.78 4.09 -2.26
CA VAL A 18 -45.91 5.27 -2.47
C VAL A 18 -44.79 5.29 -1.43
N LEU A 19 -45.10 5.05 -0.15
CA LEU A 19 -44.10 5.00 0.91
C LEU A 19 -43.11 3.84 0.70
N ALA A 20 -43.59 2.66 0.32
CA ALA A 20 -42.74 1.52 -0.04
C ALA A 20 -41.82 1.83 -1.23
N ALA A 21 -42.33 2.50 -2.28
CA ALA A 21 -41.53 2.92 -3.42
C ALA A 21 -40.45 3.95 -3.03
N VAL A 22 -40.82 4.94 -2.20
CA VAL A 22 -39.88 5.93 -1.66
C VAL A 22 -38.81 5.24 -0.80
N CYS A 23 -39.20 4.41 0.17
CA CYS A 23 -38.27 3.66 1.02
C CYS A 23 -37.31 2.79 0.19
N THR A 24 -37.83 2.08 -0.82
CA THR A 24 -37.02 1.26 -1.72
C THR A 24 -36.04 2.11 -2.50
N HIS A 25 -36.46 3.26 -3.05
CA HIS A 25 -35.58 4.20 -3.76
C HIS A 25 -34.48 4.79 -2.87
N TRP A 26 -34.79 5.12 -1.61
CA TRP A 26 -33.80 5.59 -0.65
C TRP A 26 -32.81 4.48 -0.28
N LEU A 27 -33.29 3.25 -0.11
CA LEU A 27 -32.44 2.09 0.19
C LEU A 27 -31.51 1.75 -0.99
N THR A 28 -32.02 1.75 -2.22
CA THR A 28 -31.20 1.53 -3.42
C THR A 28 -30.18 2.63 -3.60
N ARG A 29 -30.56 3.92 -3.49
CA ARG A 29 -29.61 5.03 -3.55
C ARG A 29 -28.52 4.94 -2.48
N ARG A 30 -28.89 4.61 -1.23
CA ARG A 30 -27.92 4.45 -0.14
C ARG A 30 -27.01 3.25 -0.37
N ARG A 31 -27.52 2.18 -0.99
CA ARG A 31 -26.74 1.02 -1.39
C ARG A 31 -25.74 1.39 -2.49
N ASP A 32 -26.19 2.05 -3.56
CA ASP A 32 -25.37 2.43 -4.71
C ASP A 32 -24.27 3.44 -4.33
N ARG A 33 -24.56 4.38 -3.42
CA ARG A 33 -23.53 5.29 -2.87
C ARG A 33 -22.44 4.51 -2.12
N ARG A 34 -22.83 3.52 -1.30
CA ARG A 34 -21.88 2.69 -0.58
C ARG A 34 -21.02 1.83 -1.52
N PHE A 35 -21.59 1.35 -2.63
CA PHE A 35 -20.83 0.64 -3.65
C PHE A 35 -19.83 1.54 -4.37
N ARG A 36 -20.24 2.73 -4.83
CA ARG A 36 -19.30 3.68 -5.46
C ARG A 36 -18.16 4.10 -4.54
N MET A 37 -18.46 4.39 -3.27
CA MET A 37 -17.42 4.70 -2.27
C MET A 37 -16.45 3.54 -2.05
N TRP A 38 -16.94 2.31 -2.16
CA TRP A 38 -16.11 1.12 -2.06
C TRP A 38 -15.22 0.94 -3.28
N ASP A 39 -15.77 1.10 -4.48
CA ASP A 39 -15.00 1.00 -5.73
C ASP A 39 -13.86 2.02 -5.75
N HIS A 40 -14.15 3.29 -5.41
CA HIS A 40 -13.12 4.31 -5.28
C HIS A 40 -12.05 3.97 -4.24
N ARG A 41 -12.43 3.38 -3.10
CA ARG A 41 -11.46 2.88 -2.12
C ARG A 41 -10.56 1.80 -2.70
N MET A 42 -11.10 0.85 -3.47
CA MET A 42 -10.31 -0.22 -4.08
C MET A 42 -9.36 0.32 -5.15
N ASP A 43 -9.80 1.30 -5.95
CA ASP A 43 -8.93 1.98 -6.93
C ASP A 43 -7.74 2.66 -6.24
N VAL A 44 -8.02 3.38 -5.14
CA VAL A 44 -7.00 4.03 -4.31
C VAL A 44 -6.04 3.00 -3.68
N TYR A 45 -6.55 1.86 -3.21
CA TYR A 45 -5.71 0.79 -2.65
C TYR A 45 -4.82 0.13 -3.71
N ASP A 46 -5.32 -0.09 -4.92
CA ASP A 46 -4.51 -0.64 -6.01
C ASP A 46 -3.37 0.32 -6.39
N GLU A 47 -3.68 1.62 -6.53
CA GLU A 47 -2.67 2.64 -6.76
C GLU A 47 -1.63 2.70 -5.63
N ALA A 48 -2.08 2.64 -4.37
CA ALA A 48 -1.20 2.59 -3.20
C ALA A 48 -0.23 1.40 -3.28
N ILE A 49 -0.74 0.20 -3.60
CA ILE A 49 0.06 -1.02 -3.72
C ILE A 49 1.07 -0.90 -4.87
N ARG A 50 0.70 -0.30 -6.00
CA ARG A 50 1.63 -0.05 -7.11
C ARG A 50 2.74 0.92 -6.71
N SER A 51 2.40 2.03 -6.04
CA SER A 51 3.38 2.98 -5.50
C SER A 51 4.36 2.33 -4.52
N LEU A 52 3.84 1.53 -3.57
CA LEU A 52 4.68 0.79 -2.61
C LEU A 52 5.63 -0.20 -3.31
N ARG A 53 5.17 -0.87 -4.38
CA ARG A 53 6.03 -1.76 -5.19
C ARG A 53 7.13 -0.99 -5.92
N ALA A 54 6.82 0.16 -6.49
CA ALA A 54 7.80 1.02 -7.14
C ALA A 54 8.88 1.44 -6.13
N ARG A 55 8.47 1.93 -4.95
CA ARG A 55 9.40 2.27 -3.86
C ARG A 55 10.25 1.10 -3.39
N SER A 56 9.66 -0.06 -3.11
CA SER A 56 10.43 -1.24 -2.69
C SER A 56 11.42 -1.69 -3.77
N LYS A 57 11.09 -1.53 -5.05
CA LYS A 57 12.03 -1.75 -6.15
C LYS A 57 13.18 -0.75 -6.10
N THR A 58 12.89 0.55 -5.98
CA THR A 58 13.92 1.60 -5.82
C THR A 58 14.85 1.28 -4.66
N ARG A 59 14.30 0.99 -3.46
CA ARG A 59 15.09 0.64 -2.28
C ARG A 59 16.03 -0.55 -2.52
N ARG A 60 15.53 -1.61 -3.15
CA ARG A 60 16.37 -2.76 -3.51
C ARG A 60 17.47 -2.42 -4.50
N GLU A 61 17.17 -1.63 -5.53
CA GLU A 61 18.17 -1.20 -6.50
C GLU A 61 19.27 -0.35 -5.83
N VAL A 62 18.89 0.56 -4.93
CA VAL A 62 19.81 1.37 -4.12
C VAL A 62 20.72 0.50 -3.27
N THR A 63 20.14 -0.41 -2.49
CA THR A 63 20.89 -1.30 -1.60
C THR A 63 21.78 -2.30 -2.36
N GLN A 64 21.38 -2.72 -3.56
CA GLN A 64 22.15 -3.69 -4.37
C GLN A 64 23.23 -3.07 -5.22
N ARG A 65 23.04 -1.85 -5.75
CA ARG A 65 23.92 -1.29 -6.77
C ARG A 65 24.88 -0.20 -6.30
N SER A 66 24.75 0.32 -5.07
CA SER A 66 25.55 1.36 -4.37
C SER A 66 26.05 2.60 -5.13
N GLN A 67 26.41 2.49 -6.41
CA GLN A 67 27.06 3.48 -7.27
C GLN A 67 26.15 4.20 -8.25
N SER A 68 25.09 3.58 -8.79
CA SER A 68 24.27 4.21 -9.85
C SER A 68 22.97 4.79 -9.30
N LEU A 69 23.07 5.63 -8.29
CA LEU A 69 21.93 6.35 -7.79
C LEU A 69 21.74 7.59 -8.65
N GLY A 70 20.73 7.57 -9.54
CA GLY A 70 20.17 8.83 -10.02
C GLY A 70 19.89 9.74 -8.82
N VAL A 71 19.90 11.06 -9.03
CA VAL A 71 19.45 11.99 -8.00
C VAL A 71 18.03 11.55 -7.60
N LEU A 72 17.88 11.04 -6.37
CA LEU A 72 16.56 10.83 -5.79
C LEU A 72 16.04 12.25 -5.62
N ASP A 73 15.10 12.68 -6.47
CA ASP A 73 14.52 14.02 -6.36
C ASP A 73 13.53 14.00 -5.18
N PRO A 74 13.88 14.62 -4.04
CA PRO A 74 12.99 14.63 -2.87
C PRO A 74 11.70 15.42 -3.15
N ASN A 75 11.71 16.33 -4.13
CA ASN A 75 10.57 17.21 -4.44
C ASN A 75 9.58 16.57 -5.43
N LEU A 76 10.04 15.65 -6.28
CA LEU A 76 9.17 14.90 -7.20
C LEU A 76 8.20 14.02 -6.40
N GLU A 77 8.72 13.35 -5.35
CA GLU A 77 7.91 12.54 -4.46
C GLU A 77 6.84 13.39 -3.77
N GLU A 78 7.19 14.56 -3.23
CA GLU A 78 6.27 15.38 -2.42
C GLU A 78 4.97 15.75 -3.16
N LYS A 79 5.05 16.17 -4.43
CA LYS A 79 3.86 16.56 -5.21
C LYS A 79 2.95 15.39 -5.56
N GLU A 80 3.52 14.26 -5.95
CA GLU A 80 2.76 13.04 -6.23
C GLU A 80 2.11 12.49 -4.93
N TYR A 81 2.79 12.64 -3.80
CA TYR A 81 2.29 12.26 -2.49
C TYR A 81 1.12 13.11 -2.01
N GLN A 82 1.06 14.40 -2.30
CA GLN A 82 -0.04 15.25 -1.83
C GLN A 82 -1.39 14.83 -2.44
N LEU A 83 -1.43 14.59 -3.75
CA LEU A 83 -2.67 14.21 -4.43
C LEU A 83 -3.07 12.75 -4.11
N PHE A 84 -2.09 11.86 -3.96
CA PHE A 84 -2.35 10.50 -3.47
C PHE A 84 -2.81 10.49 -2.00
N GLY A 85 -2.19 11.30 -1.14
CA GLY A 85 -2.53 11.48 0.26
C GLY A 85 -3.95 11.97 0.46
N ALA A 86 -4.37 13.00 -0.28
CA ALA A 86 -5.75 13.49 -0.23
C ALA A 86 -6.78 12.41 -0.62
N ARG A 87 -6.48 11.58 -1.63
CA ARG A 87 -7.35 10.45 -2.01
C ARG A 87 -7.41 9.39 -0.93
N MET A 88 -6.29 9.08 -0.29
CA MET A 88 -6.28 8.17 0.86
C MET A 88 -7.12 8.74 2.01
N ASP A 89 -6.98 10.02 2.35
CA ASP A 89 -7.77 10.66 3.43
C ASP A 89 -9.28 10.63 3.14
N MET A 90 -9.69 10.73 1.88
CA MET A 90 -11.10 10.67 1.48
C MET A 90 -11.72 9.27 1.56
N PHE A 91 -10.94 8.22 1.25
CA PHE A 91 -11.50 6.89 0.98
C PHE A 91 -11.01 5.80 1.93
N ALA A 92 -9.81 5.89 2.48
CA ALA A 92 -9.23 4.88 3.36
C ALA A 92 -9.90 4.86 4.74
N SER A 93 -9.64 3.81 5.51
CA SER A 93 -9.98 3.78 6.94
C SER A 93 -8.89 4.46 7.77
N ASP A 94 -9.22 4.84 8.99
CA ASP A 94 -8.26 5.43 9.94
C ASP A 94 -7.06 4.51 10.21
N GLU A 95 -7.28 3.19 10.25
CA GLU A 95 -6.21 2.21 10.44
C GLU A 95 -5.27 2.15 9.24
N VAL A 96 -5.82 2.20 8.02
CA VAL A 96 -5.02 2.25 6.79
C VAL A 96 -4.25 3.58 6.71
N LEU A 97 -4.85 4.69 7.10
CA LEU A 97 -4.19 6.00 7.17
C LEU A 97 -3.04 6.00 8.19
N ALA A 98 -3.23 5.40 9.36
CA ALA A 98 -2.17 5.27 10.36
C ALA A 98 -0.97 4.48 9.82
N LEU A 99 -1.22 3.35 9.15
CA LEU A 99 -0.18 2.54 8.52
C LEU A 99 0.48 3.23 7.33
N GLN A 100 -0.27 4.04 6.58
CA GLN A 100 0.28 4.86 5.50
C GLN A 100 1.26 5.90 6.05
N ARG A 101 0.92 6.60 7.13
CA ARG A 101 1.81 7.55 7.79
C ARG A 101 3.08 6.86 8.31
N ALA A 102 2.95 5.66 8.87
CA ALA A 102 4.10 4.86 9.31
C ALA A 102 5.00 4.43 8.15
N SER A 103 4.42 3.95 7.04
CA SER A 103 5.15 3.64 5.79
C SER A 103 5.90 4.85 5.24
N PHE A 104 5.24 6.01 5.20
CA PHE A 104 5.87 7.25 4.74
C PHE A 104 7.03 7.66 5.66
N ALA A 105 6.83 7.67 6.97
CA ALA A 105 7.88 8.00 7.93
C ALA A 105 9.08 7.04 7.85
N ALA A 106 8.86 5.75 7.61
CA ALA A 106 9.93 4.78 7.39
C ALA A 106 10.70 5.05 6.08
N MET A 107 9.98 5.36 5.00
CA MET A 107 10.60 5.76 3.73
C MET A 107 11.44 7.03 3.87
N SER A 108 10.92 8.08 4.51
CA SER A 108 11.66 9.33 4.73
C SER A 108 12.92 9.12 5.55
N ARG A 109 12.86 8.29 6.61
CA ARG A 109 14.04 7.91 7.40
C ARG A 109 15.09 7.21 6.53
N TRP A 110 14.66 6.22 5.74
CA TRP A 110 15.54 5.51 4.82
C TRP A 110 16.18 6.43 3.78
N MET A 111 15.41 7.35 3.16
CA MET A 111 15.95 8.30 2.19
C MET A 111 17.00 9.23 2.78
N LYS A 112 16.75 9.74 4.00
CA LYS A 112 17.72 10.57 4.72
C LYS A 112 19.03 9.81 4.98
N GLU A 113 18.94 8.54 5.35
CA GLU A 113 20.13 7.72 5.58
C GLU A 113 20.91 7.46 4.29
N VAL A 114 20.20 7.20 3.19
CA VAL A 114 20.82 7.11 1.86
C VAL A 114 21.54 8.41 1.51
N GLU A 115 20.94 9.57 1.78
CA GLU A 115 21.57 10.87 1.52
C GLU A 115 22.84 11.07 2.36
N ILE A 116 22.79 10.79 3.67
CA ILE A 116 23.94 10.84 4.57
C ILE A 116 25.06 9.91 4.07
N ALA A 117 24.72 8.68 3.72
CA ALA A 117 25.68 7.71 3.19
C ALA A 117 26.31 8.14 1.86
N ARG A 118 25.63 8.99 1.09
CA ARG A 118 26.14 9.55 -0.18
C ARG A 118 27.00 10.80 0.00
N MET A 119 26.88 11.54 1.10
CA MET A 119 27.60 12.81 1.30
C MET A 119 29.12 12.73 1.08
N PRO A 120 29.83 11.68 1.55
CA PRO A 120 31.28 11.55 1.33
C PRO A 120 31.68 11.46 -0.16
N TYR A 121 30.75 11.05 -1.03
CA TYR A 121 31.00 10.80 -2.45
C TYR A 121 30.45 11.91 -3.37
N ALA A 122 29.66 12.85 -2.84
CA ALA A 122 29.05 13.94 -3.61
C ALA A 122 30.10 14.94 -4.17
N ALA A 123 31.31 14.97 -3.61
CA ALA A 123 32.41 15.83 -4.03
C ALA A 123 33.41 15.14 -4.98
N LEU A 124 33.25 13.84 -5.26
CA LEU A 124 34.16 13.11 -6.15
C LEU A 124 33.76 13.28 -7.63
N PRO A 125 34.72 13.40 -8.56
CA PRO A 125 34.43 13.46 -9.98
C PRO A 125 33.63 12.23 -10.45
N VAL A 126 32.65 12.45 -11.32
CA VAL A 126 31.71 11.43 -11.85
C VAL A 126 32.42 10.22 -12.50
N ASP A 127 33.69 10.37 -12.91
CA ASP A 127 34.51 9.32 -13.55
C ASP A 127 35.30 8.43 -12.58
N VAL A 128 35.21 8.62 -11.26
CA VAL A 128 35.84 7.69 -10.31
C VAL A 128 34.94 6.49 -10.10
N SER A 129 35.22 5.40 -10.81
CA SER A 129 34.59 4.10 -10.56
C SER A 129 35.05 3.54 -9.21
N VAL A 130 34.34 3.88 -8.13
CA VAL A 130 34.61 3.37 -6.78
C VAL A 130 34.12 1.92 -6.70
N ARG A 131 34.87 0.95 -7.24
CA ARG A 131 34.57 -0.49 -7.18
C ARG A 131 34.11 -0.92 -5.78
N GLY A 132 32.90 -1.48 -5.67
CA GLY A 132 32.62 -2.50 -4.65
C GLY A 132 32.79 -3.91 -5.26
N PRO A 133 32.79 -5.01 -4.50
CA PRO A 133 33.05 -5.20 -3.08
C PRO A 133 34.30 -6.09 -2.90
N ALA A 134 35.49 -5.50 -2.74
CA ALA A 134 36.72 -6.22 -2.34
C ALA A 134 37.87 -5.30 -1.89
N GLY A 135 37.64 -3.99 -1.74
CA GLY A 135 38.70 -3.07 -1.32
C GLY A 135 38.12 -1.71 -1.00
N ASP A 136 38.17 -1.37 0.28
CA ASP A 136 38.13 -0.02 0.85
C ASP A 136 36.80 0.76 0.74
N MET A 137 35.70 0.19 1.26
CA MET A 137 34.49 0.95 1.63
C MET A 137 34.13 0.76 3.12
N ASP A 138 35.11 0.79 4.01
CA ASP A 138 34.88 0.52 5.43
C ASP A 138 34.34 1.73 6.24
N ASP A 139 34.25 2.93 5.66
CA ASP A 139 33.92 4.16 6.42
C ASP A 139 32.48 4.70 6.25
N VAL A 140 31.64 4.08 5.42
CA VAL A 140 30.22 4.48 5.29
C VAL A 140 29.32 3.39 5.84
N ASP A 141 28.50 3.75 6.84
CA ASP A 141 27.55 2.88 7.52
C ASP A 141 26.38 2.45 6.60
N TRP A 142 26.71 1.66 5.59
CA TRP A 142 25.74 1.01 4.70
C TRP A 142 24.84 0.04 5.45
N ASN A 143 25.27 -0.43 6.63
CA ASN A 143 24.45 -1.28 7.49
C ASN A 143 23.20 -0.52 7.98
N GLY A 144 23.33 0.77 8.33
CA GLY A 144 22.21 1.63 8.67
C GLY A 144 21.16 1.75 7.54
N VAL A 145 21.62 1.91 6.29
CA VAL A 145 20.73 1.98 5.12
C VAL A 145 20.02 0.64 4.87
N VAL A 146 20.73 -0.49 5.01
CA VAL A 146 20.15 -1.84 4.87
C VAL A 146 19.10 -2.10 5.94
N GLN A 147 19.38 -1.73 7.19
CA GLN A 147 18.43 -1.88 8.30
C GLN A 147 17.16 -1.06 8.07
N LEU A 148 17.30 0.22 7.72
CA LEU A 148 16.14 1.09 7.45
C LEU A 148 15.37 0.65 6.20
N CYS A 149 16.03 0.03 5.22
CA CYS A 149 15.35 -0.59 4.08
C CYS A 149 14.42 -1.72 4.52
N ALA A 150 14.86 -2.56 5.45
CA ALA A 150 14.05 -3.64 6.02
C ALA A 150 12.87 -3.09 6.82
N GLU A 151 13.08 -2.07 7.67
CA GLU A 151 12.00 -1.40 8.40
C GLU A 151 10.94 -0.81 7.47
N ALA A 152 11.37 -0.15 6.39
CA ALA A 152 10.45 0.42 5.40
C ALA A 152 9.66 -0.67 4.65
N ASP A 153 10.32 -1.77 4.27
CA ASP A 153 9.65 -2.92 3.65
C ASP A 153 8.63 -3.58 4.60
N ASP A 154 8.92 -3.66 5.90
CA ASP A 154 8.01 -4.22 6.90
C ASP A 154 6.79 -3.31 7.14
N ALA A 155 7.00 -2.00 7.20
CA ALA A 155 5.93 -1.01 7.29
C ALA A 155 5.01 -1.04 6.06
N ASP A 156 5.60 -1.09 4.86
CA ASP A 156 4.87 -1.26 3.60
C ASP A 156 4.08 -2.59 3.58
N GLY A 157 4.70 -3.66 4.06
CA GLY A 157 4.06 -4.96 4.20
C GLY A 157 2.85 -4.94 5.13
N ALA A 158 2.93 -4.24 6.26
CA ALA A 158 1.82 -4.08 7.20
C ALA A 158 0.65 -3.32 6.57
N LEU A 159 0.93 -2.21 5.88
CA LEU A 159 -0.05 -1.43 5.14
C LEU A 159 -0.79 -2.27 4.09
N VAL A 160 -0.04 -3.01 3.25
CA VAL A 160 -0.62 -3.90 2.22
C VAL A 160 -1.50 -4.98 2.86
N ARG A 161 -1.05 -5.61 3.95
CA ARG A 161 -1.85 -6.62 4.66
C ARG A 161 -3.17 -6.04 5.15
N ARG A 162 -3.16 -4.81 5.69
CA ARG A 162 -4.38 -4.17 6.17
C ARG A 162 -5.34 -3.83 5.03
N MET A 163 -4.86 -3.19 3.95
CA MET A 163 -5.66 -2.89 2.76
C MET A 163 -6.34 -4.15 2.20
N LEU A 164 -5.60 -5.26 2.14
CA LEU A 164 -6.12 -6.53 1.64
C LEU A 164 -7.10 -7.20 2.62
N SER A 165 -6.90 -7.04 3.92
CA SER A 165 -7.87 -7.52 4.92
C SER A 165 -9.21 -6.79 4.80
N GLU A 166 -9.18 -5.47 4.55
CA GLU A 166 -10.40 -4.69 4.31
C GLU A 166 -11.09 -5.13 3.02
N ALA A 167 -10.31 -5.26 1.94
CA ALA A 167 -10.81 -5.73 0.65
C ALA A 167 -11.51 -7.09 0.76
N LYS A 168 -10.98 -8.01 1.59
CA LYS A 168 -11.54 -9.35 1.83
C LYS A 168 -12.79 -9.33 2.72
N PHE A 169 -12.84 -8.50 3.77
CA PHE A 169 -13.95 -8.51 4.73
C PHE A 169 -15.32 -8.19 4.11
N LYS A 170 -15.35 -7.43 3.01
CA LYS A 170 -16.61 -7.18 2.27
C LYS A 170 -16.90 -8.18 1.16
N HIS A 171 -15.97 -9.07 0.86
CA HIS A 171 -16.14 -10.13 -0.13
C HIS A 171 -17.16 -11.20 0.32
N GLU A 172 -17.24 -11.47 1.62
CA GLU A 172 -18.14 -12.48 2.20
C GLU A 172 -19.61 -12.04 2.21
N ARG A 173 -19.92 -10.76 1.91
CA ARG A 173 -21.30 -10.23 1.85
C ARG A 173 -21.91 -10.20 0.44
N ALA A 174 -21.40 -11.04 -0.46
CA ALA A 174 -21.69 -11.13 -1.91
C ALA A 174 -21.16 -9.91 -2.70
N TRP A 175 -20.69 -10.12 -3.95
CA TRP A 175 -20.68 -9.19 -5.12
C TRP A 175 -19.87 -9.77 -6.32
N PRO A 176 -20.01 -9.22 -7.56
CA PRO A 176 -19.82 -9.95 -8.83
C PRO A 176 -18.37 -10.16 -9.27
N SER A 177 -18.19 -11.22 -10.07
CA SER A 177 -16.97 -12.02 -10.31
C SER A 177 -15.80 -11.35 -11.05
N GLY A 178 -15.91 -10.10 -11.51
CA GLY A 178 -14.92 -9.47 -12.39
C GLY A 178 -13.60 -9.07 -11.71
N ALA A 179 -13.64 -8.54 -10.47
CA ALA A 179 -12.44 -8.15 -9.72
C ALA A 179 -11.68 -9.36 -9.11
N TRP A 180 -12.33 -10.52 -9.07
CA TRP A 180 -11.82 -11.76 -8.48
C TRP A 180 -10.66 -12.39 -9.25
N THR A 181 -10.63 -12.24 -10.57
CA THR A 181 -9.62 -12.88 -11.44
C THR A 181 -8.22 -12.33 -11.21
N TRP A 182 -8.09 -11.04 -10.89
CA TRP A 182 -6.80 -10.42 -10.60
C TRP A 182 -6.28 -10.75 -9.19
N ILE A 183 -7.14 -10.70 -8.16
CA ILE A 183 -6.74 -11.06 -6.79
C ILE A 183 -6.32 -12.54 -6.71
N LYS A 184 -7.02 -13.45 -7.43
CA LYS A 184 -6.63 -14.86 -7.53
C LYS A 184 -5.28 -15.08 -8.22
N SER A 185 -4.90 -14.26 -9.20
CA SER A 185 -3.64 -14.44 -9.91
C SER A 185 -2.42 -13.90 -9.14
N VAL A 186 -2.62 -12.89 -8.29
CA VAL A 186 -1.56 -12.21 -7.55
C VAL A 186 -1.33 -12.81 -6.15
N TRP A 187 -2.38 -13.23 -5.45
CA TRP A 187 -2.31 -13.67 -4.05
C TRP A 187 -1.46 -14.94 -3.79
N PRO A 188 -1.47 -15.98 -4.64
CA PRO A 188 -0.63 -17.16 -4.46
C PRO A 188 0.87 -16.81 -4.48
N ARG A 189 1.29 -15.95 -5.41
CA ARG A 189 2.69 -15.55 -5.59
C ARG A 189 3.24 -14.71 -4.43
N ILE A 190 2.37 -13.92 -3.79
CA ILE A 190 2.75 -13.15 -2.59
C ILE A 190 2.88 -14.09 -1.38
N ARG A 191 1.97 -15.05 -1.23
CA ARG A 191 2.00 -16.05 -0.15
C ARG A 191 3.23 -16.94 -0.22
N GLU A 192 3.56 -17.41 -1.41
CA GLU A 192 4.72 -18.29 -1.68
C GLU A 192 6.04 -17.59 -1.35
N ARG A 193 6.23 -16.34 -1.77
CA ARG A 193 7.42 -15.53 -1.42
C ARG A 193 7.57 -15.25 0.08
N GLN A 194 6.46 -15.21 0.81
CA GLN A 194 6.47 -15.00 2.26
C GLN A 194 6.80 -16.28 3.02
N GLN A 195 6.33 -17.43 2.54
CA GLN A 195 6.72 -18.74 3.07
C GLN A 195 8.20 -19.00 2.83
N ASP A 196 8.73 -18.67 1.65
CA ASP A 196 10.16 -18.76 1.36
C ASP A 196 11.01 -17.86 2.25
N LYS A 197 10.57 -16.62 2.51
CA LYS A 197 11.28 -15.71 3.44
C LYS A 197 11.28 -16.23 4.88
N ALA A 198 10.15 -16.75 5.35
CA ALA A 198 10.06 -17.32 6.70
C ALA A 198 10.89 -18.60 6.83
N ALA A 199 10.91 -19.46 5.81
CA ALA A 199 11.72 -20.68 5.78
C ALA A 199 13.23 -20.37 5.79
N ARG A 200 13.66 -19.32 5.06
CA ARG A 200 15.07 -18.87 5.08
C ARG A 200 15.49 -18.32 6.44
N ARG A 201 14.66 -17.48 7.07
CA ARG A 201 14.94 -17.00 8.43
C ARG A 201 15.06 -18.14 9.44
N ALA A 202 14.17 -19.13 9.36
CA ALA A 202 14.23 -20.31 10.23
C ALA A 202 15.49 -21.17 9.99
N LEU A 203 15.97 -21.25 8.74
CA LEU A 203 17.21 -21.95 8.41
C LEU A 203 18.45 -21.19 8.90
N ASP A 204 18.46 -19.86 8.80
CA ASP A 204 19.54 -19.02 9.31
C ASP A 204 19.63 -19.14 10.84
N GLU A 205 18.50 -19.06 11.55
CA GLU A 205 18.41 -19.26 13.01
C GLU A 205 18.89 -20.66 13.45
N LEU A 206 18.57 -21.71 12.69
CA LEU A 206 19.07 -23.06 12.94
C LEU A 206 20.58 -23.18 12.68
N SER A 207 21.11 -22.46 11.69
CA SER A 207 22.54 -22.45 11.38
C SER A 207 23.36 -21.78 12.50
N ASP A 208 22.85 -20.67 13.06
CA ASP A 208 23.47 -19.96 14.19
C ASP A 208 23.50 -20.81 15.46
N LEU A 209 22.43 -21.56 15.72
CA LEU A 209 22.37 -22.51 16.85
C LEU A 209 23.33 -23.69 16.68
N SER A 210 23.57 -24.13 15.44
CA SER A 210 24.49 -25.24 15.14
C SER A 210 25.97 -24.83 15.20
N GLY A 211 26.27 -23.55 14.98
CA GLY A 211 27.62 -22.98 15.07
C GLY A 211 28.12 -22.76 16.49
N SER A 212 27.22 -22.69 17.48
CA SER A 212 27.54 -22.42 18.89
C SER A 212 28.07 -23.63 19.69
N HIS A 213 28.25 -24.80 19.06
CA HIS A 213 28.73 -26.03 19.71
C HIS A 213 30.08 -26.55 19.19
N ARG A 214 30.91 -25.69 18.59
CA ARG A 214 32.34 -25.95 18.33
C ARG A 214 33.19 -25.01 19.16
#